data_AF-T0ZDR2-F1
#
_entry.id   AF-T0ZDR2-F1
#
_cell.length_a   1.000
_cell.length_b   1.000
_cell.length_c   1.000
_cell.angle_alpha   90.00
_cell.angle_beta   90.00
_cell.angle_gamma   90.00
#
_symmetry.space_group_name_H-M   'P 1'
#
loop_
_entity.id
_entity.type
_entity.pdbx_description
1 polymer ?
#
loop_
_entity_poly.entity_id
_entity_poly.type
_entity_poly.pdbx_seq_one_letter_code
_entity_poly.pdbx_strand_id
1 'polypeptide(L)'
;MSFATGLICRECGTAYPAEARYACEFCFGPLEVSYDLESARGVVTREVIESGPASIWRYAPLLPDPGSSPVDLGAGWTPLRRASRLAEVLGVRELW
;
A
#
# COMPACT_ATOMS: atom_id res chain seq x y z
N MET A 1 5.84 -6.72 11.89
CA MET A 1 4.40 -6.99 12.12
C MET A 1 3.61 -6.10 11.20
N SER A 2 2.55 -6.64 10.58
CA SER A 2 1.62 -5.85 9.77
C SER A 2 0.46 -5.35 10.65
N PHE A 3 -0.05 -4.17 10.32
CA PHE A 3 -1.26 -3.56 10.88
C PHE A 3 -2.52 -3.92 10.07
N ALA A 4 -2.39 -4.72 9.00
CA ALA A 4 -3.55 -5.31 8.35
C ALA A 4 -4.20 -6.33 9.29
N THR A 5 -5.50 -6.18 9.51
CA THR A 5 -6.29 -6.98 10.47
C THR A 5 -7.18 -8.01 9.79
N GLY A 6 -7.42 -7.88 8.49
CA GLY A 6 -8.31 -8.76 7.73
C GLY A 6 -8.75 -8.14 6.42
N LEU A 7 -9.86 -8.62 5.89
CA LEU A 7 -10.55 -8.03 4.76
C LEU A 7 -11.96 -7.60 5.16
N ILE A 8 -12.51 -6.61 4.47
CA ILE A 8 -13.88 -6.14 4.66
C ILE A 8 -14.55 -5.94 3.30
N CYS A 9 -15.79 -6.39 3.15
CA CYS A 9 -16.56 -6.09 1.95
C CYS A 9 -16.95 -4.62 1.92
N ARG A 10 -16.61 -3.94 0.81
CA ARG A 10 -16.94 -2.53 0.63
C ARG A 10 -18.45 -2.26 0.60
N GLU A 11 -19.25 -3.22 0.12
CA GLU A 11 -20.69 -3.03 -0.10
C GLU A 11 -21.53 -3.36 1.14
N CYS A 12 -21.23 -4.49 1.81
CA CYS A 12 -22.06 -5.00 2.91
C CYS A 12 -21.35 -5.04 4.26
N GLY A 13 -20.06 -4.69 4.33
CA GLY A 13 -19.29 -4.63 5.57
C GLY A 13 -18.93 -5.99 6.17
N THR A 14 -19.22 -7.11 5.50
CA THR A 14 -18.83 -8.45 5.99
C THR A 14 -17.32 -8.54 6.13
N ALA A 15 -16.85 -8.93 7.32
CA ALA A 15 -15.45 -9.13 7.62
C ALA A 15 -14.98 -10.55 7.26
N TYR A 16 -13.73 -10.65 6.82
CA TYR A 16 -13.05 -11.90 6.51
C TYR A 16 -11.64 -11.90 7.09
N PRO A 17 -11.03 -13.08 7.32
CA PRO A 17 -9.59 -13.17 7.60
C PRO A 17 -8.74 -12.60 6.45
N ALA A 18 -7.49 -12.26 6.76
CA ALA A 18 -6.49 -11.83 5.77
C ALA A 18 -6.00 -13.04 4.94
N GLU A 19 -6.80 -13.45 3.97
CA GLU A 19 -6.55 -14.59 3.08
C GLU A 19 -6.62 -14.15 1.61
N ALA A 20 -6.17 -15.01 0.69
CA ALA A 20 -6.26 -14.78 -0.74
C ALA A 20 -7.72 -14.87 -1.25
N ARG A 21 -8.52 -13.86 -0.94
CA ARG A 21 -9.95 -13.76 -1.27
C ARG A 21 -10.25 -12.45 -1.98
N TYR A 22 -11.05 -12.52 -3.05
CA TYR A 22 -11.25 -11.39 -3.96
C TYR A 22 -12.68 -10.85 -3.96
N ALA A 23 -13.67 -11.65 -3.54
CA ALA A 23 -15.08 -11.28 -3.57
C ALA A 23 -15.82 -11.77 -2.31
N CYS A 24 -16.81 -10.98 -1.90
CA CYS A 24 -17.74 -11.33 -0.83
C CYS A 24 -18.66 -12.49 -1.25
N GLU A 25 -18.86 -13.47 -0.38
CA GLU A 25 -19.74 -14.62 -0.68
C GLU A 25 -21.23 -14.30 -0.60
N PHE A 26 -21.59 -13.18 0.04
CA PHE A 26 -22.99 -12.79 0.24
C PHE A 26 -23.51 -11.85 -0.85
N CYS A 27 -22.68 -10.92 -1.32
CA CYS A 27 -23.11 -9.88 -2.27
C CYS A 27 -22.23 -9.78 -3.52
N PHE A 28 -21.17 -10.61 -3.64
CA PHE A 28 -20.18 -10.55 -4.71
C PHE A 28 -19.47 -9.19 -4.86
N GLY A 29 -19.59 -8.31 -3.86
CA GLY A 29 -18.89 -7.04 -3.79
C GLY A 29 -17.38 -7.23 -3.55
N PRO A 30 -16.56 -6.21 -3.91
CA PRO A 30 -15.11 -6.26 -3.71
C PRO A 30 -14.74 -6.29 -2.23
N LEU A 31 -13.64 -6.97 -1.92
CA LEU A 31 -13.02 -6.97 -0.60
C LEU A 31 -11.85 -5.98 -0.57
N GLU A 32 -11.76 -5.21 0.52
CA GLU A 32 -10.66 -4.30 0.81
C GLU A 32 -9.91 -4.76 2.05
N VAL A 33 -8.64 -4.38 2.20
CA VAL A 33 -7.86 -4.69 3.39
C VAL A 33 -8.33 -3.81 4.56
N SER A 34 -8.63 -4.44 5.69
CA SER A 34 -8.92 -3.75 6.95
C SER A 34 -7.62 -3.53 7.74
N TYR A 35 -7.53 -2.39 8.43
CA TYR A 35 -6.33 -1.95 9.12
C TYR A 35 -6.64 -1.44 10.54
N ASP A 36 -5.74 -1.73 11.48
CA ASP A 36 -5.67 -1.02 12.76
C ASP A 36 -4.76 0.21 12.63
N LEU A 37 -5.31 1.28 12.06
CA LEU A 37 -4.57 2.53 11.84
C LEU A 37 -4.31 3.30 13.15
N GLU A 38 -5.09 3.06 14.19
CA GLU A 38 -4.87 3.70 15.49
C GLU A 38 -3.60 3.13 16.14
N SER A 39 -3.39 1.81 16.10
CA SER A 39 -2.13 1.21 16.55
C SER A 39 -0.96 1.50 15.61
N ALA A 40 -1.21 1.69 14.31
CA ALA A 40 -0.17 2.08 13.35
C ALA A 40 0.34 3.51 13.60
N ARG A 41 -0.51 4.38 14.17
CA ARG A 41 -0.18 5.78 14.46
C ARG A 41 1.00 5.84 15.44
N GLY A 42 2.06 6.54 15.03
CA GLY A 42 3.29 6.70 15.82
C GLY A 42 4.28 5.54 15.68
N VAL A 43 3.89 4.41 15.10
CA VAL A 43 4.81 3.32 14.71
C VAL A 43 5.21 3.46 13.24
N VAL A 44 4.23 3.64 12.35
CA VAL A 44 4.47 3.91 10.93
C VAL A 44 4.63 5.41 10.75
N THR A 45 5.84 5.90 10.97
CA THR A 45 6.18 7.31 10.78
C THR A 45 6.87 7.53 9.44
N ARG A 46 6.95 8.80 9.04
CA ARG A 46 7.70 9.20 7.84
C ARG A 46 9.15 8.74 7.91
N GLU A 47 9.79 8.91 9.06
CA GLU A 47 11.20 8.58 9.29
C GLU A 47 11.45 7.07 9.17
N VAL A 48 10.53 6.26 9.70
CA VAL A 48 10.57 4.80 9.54
C VAL A 48 10.43 4.40 8.07
N ILE A 49 9.49 5.01 7.34
CA ILE A 49 9.32 4.74 5.90
C ILE A 49 10.57 5.18 5.10
N GLU A 50 11.11 6.37 5.38
CA GLU A 50 12.25 6.91 4.65
C GLU A 50 13.53 6.09 4.87
N SER A 51 13.77 5.61 6.09
CA SER A 51 14.89 4.74 6.44
C SER A 51 14.76 3.30 5.94
N GLY A 52 13.57 2.90 5.47
CA GLY A 52 13.33 1.59 4.86
C GLY A 52 13.99 1.42 3.50
N PRO A 53 13.98 0.19 2.94
CA PRO A 53 14.58 -0.10 1.64
C PRO A 53 13.97 0.74 0.50
N ALA A 54 14.70 0.88 -0.59
CA ALA A 54 14.23 1.55 -1.82
C ALA A 54 13.30 0.63 -2.64
N SER A 55 12.26 0.10 -2.01
CA SER A 55 11.26 -0.82 -2.58
C SER A 55 9.93 -0.67 -1.85
N ILE A 56 8.88 -1.37 -2.29
CA ILE A 56 7.57 -1.41 -1.64
C ILE A 56 7.66 -1.87 -0.18
N TRP A 57 8.71 -2.61 0.18
CA TRP A 57 8.93 -3.15 1.53
C TRP A 57 9.21 -2.08 2.59
N ARG A 58 9.47 -0.82 2.22
CA ARG A 58 9.45 0.30 3.19
C ARG A 58 8.09 0.53 3.84
N TYR A 59 7.03 0.01 3.23
CA TYR A 59 5.66 0.04 3.76
C TYR A 59 5.24 -1.30 4.36
N ALA A 60 6.18 -2.23 4.64
CA ALA A 60 5.87 -3.58 5.12
C ALA A 60 4.87 -3.65 6.29
N PRO A 61 4.89 -2.73 7.29
CA PRO A 61 3.88 -2.74 8.34
C PRO A 61 2.44 -2.48 7.85
N LEU A 62 2.24 -1.98 6.64
CA LEU A 62 0.93 -1.71 6.04
C LEU A 62 0.57 -2.70 4.91
N LEU A 63 1.42 -3.68 4.62
CA LEU A 63 1.11 -4.68 3.60
C LEU A 63 0.33 -5.85 4.21
N PRO A 64 -0.72 -6.37 3.54
CA PRO A 64 -1.59 -7.42 4.07
C PRO A 64 -0.92 -8.78 4.25
N ASP A 65 0.27 -8.99 3.67
CA ASP A 65 1.09 -10.18 3.86
C ASP A 65 2.55 -9.78 4.09
N PRO A 66 2.98 -9.57 5.35
CA PRO A 66 4.37 -9.26 5.62
C PRO A 66 5.29 -10.49 5.40
N GLY A 67 4.74 -11.71 5.40
CA GLY A 67 5.50 -12.96 5.46
C GLY A 67 6.66 -12.94 6.48
N SER A 68 7.51 -13.96 6.47
CA SER A 68 8.88 -13.84 7.00
C SER A 68 9.91 -13.77 5.88
N SER A 69 9.51 -14.06 4.65
CA SER A 69 10.37 -14.12 3.46
C SER A 69 9.55 -13.81 2.21
N PRO A 70 9.28 -12.53 1.92
CA PRO A 70 8.51 -12.17 0.75
C PRO A 70 9.28 -12.44 -0.55
N VAL A 71 8.54 -12.74 -1.62
CA VAL A 71 9.10 -12.73 -2.97
C VAL A 71 9.32 -11.28 -3.38
N ASP A 72 10.58 -10.89 -3.56
CA ASP A 72 10.96 -9.53 -3.92
C ASP A 72 11.77 -9.49 -5.22
N LEU A 73 11.35 -8.63 -6.14
CA LEU A 73 12.07 -8.29 -7.37
C LEU A 73 12.59 -6.84 -7.36
N GLY A 74 12.55 -6.17 -6.20
CA GLY A 74 12.86 -4.75 -6.07
C GLY A 74 11.72 -3.85 -6.56
N ALA A 75 10.48 -4.32 -6.47
CA ALA A 75 9.32 -3.57 -6.94
C ALA A 75 9.05 -2.34 -6.06
N GLY A 76 8.45 -1.30 -6.66
CA GLY A 76 8.13 -0.05 -5.97
C GLY A 76 9.27 0.96 -5.97
N TRP A 77 9.07 2.08 -5.26
CA TRP A 77 10.00 3.21 -5.19
C TRP A 77 10.60 3.64 -6.55
N THR A 78 9.79 3.54 -7.61
CA THR A 78 10.20 3.94 -8.95
C THR A 78 10.49 5.44 -8.96
N PRO A 79 11.66 5.88 -9.46
CA PRO A 79 12.04 7.29 -9.40
C PRO A 79 11.02 8.21 -10.08
N LEU A 80 10.52 9.20 -9.35
CA LEU A 80 9.78 10.32 -9.92
C LEU A 80 10.78 11.35 -10.47
N ARG A 81 11.02 11.31 -11.77
CA ARG A 81 11.99 12.19 -12.45
C ARG A 81 11.31 13.49 -12.82
N ARG A 82 11.97 14.64 -12.70
CA ARG A 82 11.42 15.92 -13.21
C ARG A 82 11.63 15.98 -14.73
N ALA A 83 10.57 16.31 -15.49
CA ALA A 83 10.58 16.36 -16.96
C ALA A 83 10.63 17.81 -17.51
N SER A 84 11.66 18.57 -17.15
CA SER A 84 11.76 20.01 -17.44
C SER A 84 11.63 20.37 -18.92
N ARG A 85 12.23 19.58 -19.83
CA ARG A 85 12.15 19.82 -21.29
C ARG A 85 10.73 19.70 -21.82
N LEU A 86 9.97 18.72 -21.32
CA LEU A 86 8.60 18.52 -21.73
C LEU A 86 7.67 19.57 -21.10
N ALA A 87 7.96 20.00 -19.87
CA ALA A 87 7.24 21.09 -19.23
C ALA A 87 7.28 22.38 -20.07
N GLU A 88 8.46 22.73 -20.60
CA GLU A 88 8.65 23.89 -21.48
C GLU A 88 7.82 23.78 -22.76
N VAL A 89 7.87 22.63 -23.45
CA VAL A 89 7.09 22.38 -24.67
C VAL A 89 5.58 22.51 -24.43
N LEU A 90 5.11 22.04 -23.28
CA LEU A 90 3.69 22.06 -22.92
C LEU A 90 3.22 23.36 -22.25
N GLY A 91 4.14 24.29 -21.94
CA GLY A 91 3.82 25.53 -21.25
C GLY A 91 3.32 25.35 -19.81
N VAL A 92 3.72 24.27 -19.14
CA VAL A 92 3.32 23.98 -17.75
C VAL A 92 4.45 24.28 -16.78
N ARG A 93 4.08 24.70 -15.57
CA ARG A 93 5.05 25.12 -14.54
C ARG A 93 5.85 23.96 -13.97
N GLU A 94 5.21 22.81 -13.72
CA GLU A 94 5.86 21.65 -13.15
C GLU A 94 5.38 20.38 -13.83
N LEU A 95 6.33 19.53 -14.21
CA LEU A 95 6.09 18.23 -14.81
C LEU A 95 7.17 17.25 -14.35
N TRP A 96 6.76 16.02 -14.08
CA TRP A 96 7.60 14.91 -13.69
C TRP A 96 7.35 13.76 -14.66
#